data_AF-A5E461-F1
#
_entry.id   AF-A5E461-F1
#
_cell.length_a   1.000
_cell.length_b   1.000
_cell.length_c   1.000
_cell.angle_alpha   90.00
_cell.angle_beta   90.00
_cell.angle_gamma   90.00
#
_symmetry.space_group_name_H-M   'P 1'
#
loop_
_entity.id
_entity.type
_entity.pdbx_description
1 polymer ?
#
loop_
_entity_poly.entity_id
_entity_poly.type
_entity_poly.pdbx_seq_one_letter_code
_entity_poly.pdbx_strand_id
1 'polypeptide(L)'
;MDSLVRKIIKDNVNLYGVLGVDKSASLQEIRRAYRKQALIHHPDKQTSRNKTTTSLQSSSLSSSYSSSSPSLLSSSSNALDNSQFDLILTSFQILSDELLRQQYDTLIDARAQRGQRQRNVNDLISKFQNDLLNAEKGLGKKRYTNIELLRQDGLKRMRLHEEKILNNSNKQHKATTATENRLSSPSPSPSTSLSPSSTATTTTKSTTTIDDFPLPSMLQFPPPMEQRFCAILKYKNKEGVNMDESVLGEIMEIFGPIKKVTLLTSDDRYAYATIEYINSSSFHKALKYDYSTSLAWDGTRVKKLASLLRSLVKSNDNLREEGTTEKSWTNSTIVNKVLENYVGSVSDNTASSTA
;
A
#
# COMPACT_ATOMS: atom_id res chain seq x y z
N MET A 1 1.23 23.73 -10.44
CA MET A 1 1.49 22.33 -10.88
C MET A 1 1.18 22.19 -12.37
N ASP A 2 2.10 22.70 -13.19
CA ASP A 2 1.98 22.79 -14.64
C ASP A 2 2.01 21.40 -15.32
N SER A 3 1.45 21.30 -16.53
CA SER A 3 1.39 20.09 -17.33
C SER A 3 2.79 19.56 -17.68
N LEU A 4 3.70 20.46 -18.04
CA LEU A 4 5.10 20.14 -18.39
C LEU A 4 5.84 19.48 -17.22
N VAL A 5 5.70 20.06 -16.01
CA VAL A 5 6.27 19.52 -14.76
C VAL A 5 5.75 18.10 -14.51
N ARG A 6 4.44 17.87 -14.63
CA ARG A 6 3.82 16.54 -14.43
C ARG A 6 4.33 15.49 -15.43
N LYS A 7 4.53 15.86 -16.70
CA LYS A 7 5.06 14.98 -17.74
C LYS A 7 6.49 14.51 -17.38
N ILE A 8 7.38 15.46 -17.09
CA ILE A 8 8.79 15.17 -16.78
C ILE A 8 8.97 14.35 -15.50
N ILE A 9 8.12 14.57 -14.47
CA ILE A 9 8.09 13.76 -13.26
C ILE A 9 7.77 12.28 -13.57
N LYS A 10 6.84 12.02 -14.48
CA LYS A 10 6.46 10.66 -14.92
C LYS A 10 7.64 9.95 -15.59
N ASP A 11 8.39 10.69 -16.41
CA ASP A 11 9.46 10.16 -17.25
C ASP A 11 10.82 10.07 -16.50
N ASN A 12 10.88 10.53 -15.25
CA ASN A 12 12.01 10.40 -14.31
C ASN A 12 13.31 11.15 -14.70
N VAL A 13 13.20 12.17 -15.56
CA VAL A 13 14.38 12.87 -16.11
C VAL A 13 14.98 13.86 -15.09
N ASN A 14 16.33 13.88 -15.01
CA ASN A 14 17.07 14.85 -14.22
C ASN A 14 17.35 16.14 -15.02
N LEU A 15 16.58 17.21 -14.76
CA LEU A 15 16.67 18.50 -15.48
C LEU A 15 18.06 19.15 -15.38
N TYR A 16 18.68 19.10 -14.19
CA TYR A 16 20.03 19.61 -13.98
C TYR A 16 21.06 18.86 -14.85
N GLY A 17 20.88 17.54 -14.96
CA GLY A 17 21.68 16.68 -15.84
C GLY A 17 21.48 16.95 -17.34
N VAL A 18 20.26 17.31 -17.79
CA VAL A 18 19.97 17.67 -19.19
C VAL A 18 20.70 18.96 -19.59
N LEU A 19 20.69 19.98 -18.74
CA LEU A 19 21.42 21.22 -19.03
C LEU A 19 22.93 21.07 -18.82
N GLY A 20 23.36 20.13 -17.96
CA GLY A 20 24.77 19.91 -17.59
C GLY A 20 25.24 20.91 -16.54
N VAL A 21 24.40 21.18 -15.54
CA VAL A 21 24.66 22.12 -14.42
C VAL A 21 24.40 21.46 -13.08
N ASP A 22 24.95 22.01 -11.99
CA ASP A 22 24.73 21.50 -10.63
C ASP A 22 23.35 21.91 -10.07
N LYS A 23 22.85 21.21 -9.02
CA LYS A 23 21.64 21.63 -8.29
C LYS A 23 21.81 23.03 -7.67
N SER A 24 23.02 23.37 -7.26
CA SER A 24 23.41 24.67 -6.70
C SER A 24 23.62 25.78 -7.75
N ALA A 25 23.51 25.49 -9.05
CA ALA A 25 23.80 26.44 -10.12
C ALA A 25 22.95 27.73 -10.06
N SER A 26 23.53 28.82 -10.54
CA SER A 26 22.88 30.14 -10.58
C SER A 26 21.96 30.30 -11.79
N LEU A 27 20.96 31.21 -11.71
CA LEU A 27 20.07 31.50 -12.85
C LEU A 27 20.83 32.01 -14.09
N GLN A 28 21.95 32.73 -13.92
CA GLN A 28 22.80 33.17 -15.03
C GLN A 28 23.52 31.99 -15.70
N GLU A 29 23.97 31.02 -14.90
CA GLU A 29 24.62 29.79 -15.35
C GLU A 29 23.63 28.87 -16.06
N ILE A 30 22.42 28.68 -15.51
CA ILE A 30 21.30 27.97 -16.15
C ILE A 30 20.98 28.59 -17.53
N ARG A 31 20.90 29.94 -17.61
CA ARG A 31 20.74 30.68 -18.88
C ARG A 31 21.94 30.59 -19.83
N ARG A 32 23.15 30.32 -19.34
CA ARG A 32 24.37 30.11 -20.15
C ARG A 32 24.41 28.68 -20.70
N ALA A 33 24.11 27.69 -19.86
CA ALA A 33 24.01 26.29 -20.22
C ALA A 33 22.89 26.06 -21.24
N TYR A 34 21.68 26.58 -21.00
CA TYR A 34 20.58 26.52 -21.97
C TYR A 34 20.99 27.08 -23.34
N ARG A 35 21.57 28.28 -23.42
CA ARG A 35 22.03 28.85 -24.70
C ARG A 35 23.08 27.98 -25.40
N LYS A 36 24.00 27.37 -24.65
CA LYS A 36 25.00 26.43 -25.20
C LYS A 36 24.33 25.16 -25.76
N GLN A 37 23.46 24.52 -24.99
CA GLN A 37 22.78 23.28 -25.38
C GLN A 37 21.79 23.52 -26.54
N ALA A 38 21.00 24.59 -26.47
CA ALA A 38 20.08 24.99 -27.52
C ALA A 38 20.80 25.25 -28.85
N LEU A 39 21.97 25.92 -28.84
CA LEU A 39 22.77 26.13 -30.07
C LEU A 39 23.34 24.84 -30.66
N ILE A 40 23.54 23.79 -29.85
CA ILE A 40 23.99 22.48 -30.32
C ILE A 40 22.81 21.69 -30.90
N HIS A 41 21.68 21.64 -30.18
CA HIS A 41 20.54 20.77 -30.51
C HIS A 41 19.42 21.46 -31.32
N HIS A 42 19.61 22.69 -31.80
CA HIS A 42 18.60 23.40 -32.59
C HIS A 42 18.25 22.65 -33.89
N PRO A 43 16.97 22.37 -34.19
CA PRO A 43 16.59 21.53 -35.33
C PRO A 43 17.01 22.12 -36.69
N ASP A 44 16.98 23.45 -36.84
CA ASP A 44 17.47 24.16 -38.04
C ASP A 44 18.96 23.85 -38.33
N LYS A 45 19.80 23.80 -37.28
CA LYS A 45 21.24 23.52 -37.43
C LYS A 45 21.49 22.07 -37.80
N GLN A 46 20.76 21.12 -37.21
CA GLN A 46 20.86 19.70 -37.59
C GLN A 46 20.32 19.44 -39.01
N THR A 47 19.28 20.16 -39.43
CA THR A 47 18.74 20.10 -40.80
C THR A 47 19.77 20.45 -41.89
N SER A 48 20.79 21.26 -41.55
CA SER A 48 21.94 21.52 -42.43
C SER A 48 23.02 20.43 -42.35
N ARG A 49 23.38 19.98 -41.14
CA ARG A 49 24.43 18.98 -40.88
C ARG A 49 24.11 17.60 -41.46
N ASN A 50 22.84 17.21 -41.46
CA ASN A 50 22.41 15.88 -41.87
C ASN A 50 22.39 15.72 -43.41
N LYS A 51 22.54 16.81 -44.18
CA LYS A 51 22.55 16.77 -45.65
C LYS A 51 23.92 16.46 -46.26
N THR A 52 25.02 16.78 -45.57
CA THR A 52 26.39 16.61 -46.10
C THR A 52 27.00 15.25 -45.79
N THR A 53 26.47 14.51 -44.81
CA THR A 53 26.92 13.14 -44.52
C THR A 53 26.33 12.13 -45.51
N THR A 54 25.06 12.28 -45.90
CA THR A 54 24.37 11.38 -46.85
C THR A 54 24.99 11.40 -48.25
N SER A 55 25.55 12.53 -48.70
CA SER A 55 26.10 12.69 -50.06
C SER A 55 27.54 12.19 -50.24
N LEU A 56 28.22 11.77 -49.16
CA LEU A 56 29.66 11.41 -49.19
C LEU A 56 29.95 9.94 -48.83
N GLN A 57 28.93 9.12 -48.57
CA GLN A 57 29.08 7.69 -48.24
C GLN A 57 28.46 6.73 -49.26
N SER A 58 28.05 7.20 -50.44
CA SER A 58 27.33 6.41 -51.45
C SER A 58 28.15 6.04 -52.70
N SER A 59 29.47 6.20 -52.68
CA SER A 59 30.32 6.16 -53.90
C SER A 59 31.49 5.17 -53.88
N SER A 60 31.63 4.32 -52.85
CA SER A 60 32.75 3.37 -52.73
C SER A 60 32.31 1.95 -52.42
N LEU A 61 32.85 1.00 -53.20
CA LEU A 61 32.96 -0.45 -52.93
C LEU A 61 31.66 -1.28 -52.97
N SER A 62 31.24 -1.61 -54.20
CA SER A 62 30.58 -2.89 -54.48
C SER A 62 31.56 -4.05 -54.30
N SER A 63 31.16 -5.13 -53.59
CA SER A 63 31.37 -6.52 -54.05
C SER A 63 30.73 -7.60 -53.15
N SER A 64 29.85 -8.39 -53.79
CA SER A 64 29.58 -9.83 -53.53
C SER A 64 28.66 -10.31 -52.39
N TYR A 65 28.00 -11.43 -52.74
CA TYR A 65 27.27 -12.48 -51.99
C TYR A 65 25.90 -12.23 -51.30
N SER A 66 25.01 -13.20 -51.59
CA SER A 66 23.84 -13.68 -50.84
C SER A 66 22.65 -12.73 -50.59
N SER A 67 21.71 -12.80 -51.52
CA SER A 67 20.32 -12.33 -51.38
C SER A 67 19.53 -13.06 -50.28
N SER A 68 18.97 -12.31 -49.32
CA SER A 68 17.70 -12.65 -48.63
C SER A 68 17.10 -11.40 -47.97
N SER A 69 15.87 -11.06 -48.36
CA SER A 69 14.94 -10.10 -47.72
C SER A 69 15.43 -8.65 -47.47
N PRO A 70 14.95 -7.65 -48.25
CA PRO A 70 15.25 -6.24 -48.01
C PRO A 70 14.31 -5.58 -46.97
N SER A 71 14.64 -4.33 -46.62
CA SER A 71 13.78 -3.33 -45.96
C SER A 71 13.43 -3.52 -44.47
N LEU A 72 14.06 -2.70 -43.61
CA LEU A 72 13.41 -1.76 -42.65
C LEU A 72 14.42 -1.13 -41.64
N LEU A 73 15.53 -0.53 -42.12
CA LEU A 73 16.48 0.13 -41.20
C LEU A 73 17.22 1.36 -41.78
N SER A 74 16.48 2.38 -42.23
CA SER A 74 17.03 3.75 -42.36
C SER A 74 15.94 4.84 -42.37
N SER A 75 15.29 5.06 -41.23
CA SER A 75 14.30 6.16 -41.07
C SER A 75 14.15 6.71 -39.64
N SER A 76 14.77 6.09 -38.63
CA SER A 76 14.45 6.35 -37.20
C SER A 76 15.27 7.47 -36.55
N SER A 77 16.36 7.95 -37.16
CA SER A 77 17.26 8.94 -36.56
C SER A 77 16.63 10.32 -36.39
N ASN A 78 15.85 10.78 -37.37
CA ASN A 78 15.41 12.17 -37.47
C ASN A 78 14.28 12.55 -36.49
N ALA A 79 13.65 11.57 -35.82
CA ALA A 79 12.58 11.82 -34.86
C ALA A 79 13.08 12.09 -33.42
N LEU A 80 14.32 11.70 -33.11
CA LEU A 80 14.89 11.78 -31.76
C LEU A 80 15.38 13.20 -31.42
N ASP A 81 16.03 13.89 -32.35
CA ASP A 81 16.65 15.21 -32.10
C ASP A 81 15.66 16.28 -31.63
N ASN A 82 14.46 16.31 -32.21
CA ASN A 82 13.39 17.24 -31.78
C ASN A 82 13.04 17.05 -30.30
N SER A 83 12.94 15.80 -29.84
CA SER A 83 12.62 15.50 -28.44
C SER A 83 13.71 15.97 -27.47
N GLN A 84 14.98 16.00 -27.91
CA GLN A 84 16.08 16.49 -27.09
C GLN A 84 16.07 18.02 -26.98
N PHE A 85 15.73 18.75 -28.05
CA PHE A 85 15.55 20.20 -27.98
C PHE A 85 14.38 20.60 -27.08
N ASP A 86 13.23 19.93 -27.22
CA ASP A 86 12.06 20.13 -26.34
C ASP A 86 12.40 19.85 -24.87
N LEU A 87 13.19 18.82 -24.60
CA LEU A 87 13.65 18.48 -23.26
C LEU A 87 14.61 19.54 -22.70
N ILE A 88 15.51 20.10 -23.51
CA ILE A 88 16.40 21.22 -23.12
C ILE A 88 15.59 22.49 -22.83
N LEU A 89 14.58 22.82 -23.65
CA LEU A 89 13.71 23.97 -23.47
C LEU A 89 12.84 23.85 -22.21
N THR A 90 12.20 22.70 -22.00
CA THR A 90 11.37 22.46 -20.80
C THR A 90 12.21 22.36 -19.52
N SER A 91 13.43 21.80 -19.59
CA SER A 91 14.41 21.87 -18.50
C SER A 91 14.74 23.32 -18.14
N PHE A 92 14.96 24.17 -19.15
CA PHE A 92 15.23 25.58 -18.93
C PHE A 92 14.03 26.32 -18.31
N GLN A 93 12.80 26.11 -18.79
CA GLN A 93 11.60 26.75 -18.25
C GLN A 93 11.33 26.39 -16.79
N ILE A 94 11.50 25.11 -16.41
CA ILE A 94 11.28 24.68 -15.01
C ILE A 94 12.39 25.18 -14.08
N LEU A 95 13.62 25.34 -14.58
CA LEU A 95 14.77 25.82 -13.80
C LEU A 95 14.99 27.34 -13.89
N SER A 96 14.29 28.07 -14.78
CA SER A 96 14.34 29.54 -14.85
C SER A 96 13.46 30.21 -13.80
N ASP A 97 12.39 29.51 -13.39
CA ASP A 97 11.31 30.05 -12.59
C ASP A 97 11.41 29.50 -11.17
N GLU A 98 11.77 30.37 -10.22
CA GLU A 98 12.13 29.99 -8.84
C GLU A 98 11.07 29.12 -8.15
N LEU A 99 9.78 29.42 -8.36
CA LEU A 99 8.67 28.63 -7.79
C LEU A 99 8.51 27.23 -8.43
N LEU A 100 8.89 27.06 -9.70
CA LEU A 100 8.88 25.76 -10.39
C LEU A 100 10.12 24.95 -10.01
N ARG A 101 11.29 25.61 -9.89
CA ARG A 101 12.53 25.01 -9.38
C ARG A 101 12.34 24.46 -7.98
N GLN A 102 11.77 25.24 -7.06
CA GLN A 102 11.45 24.79 -5.70
C GLN A 102 10.45 23.61 -5.67
N GLN A 103 9.42 23.62 -6.54
CA GLN A 103 8.51 22.48 -6.70
C GLN A 103 9.22 21.23 -7.25
N TYR A 104 10.19 21.39 -8.13
CA TYR A 104 11.00 20.29 -8.67
C TYR A 104 11.98 19.73 -7.63
N ASP A 105 12.72 20.60 -6.93
CA ASP A 105 13.70 20.22 -5.91
C ASP A 105 13.03 19.50 -4.72
N THR A 106 11.91 20.03 -4.21
CA THR A 106 11.16 19.37 -3.12
C THR A 106 10.66 17.97 -3.51
N LEU A 107 10.33 17.74 -4.78
CA LEU A 107 9.93 16.42 -5.29
C LEU A 107 11.13 15.47 -5.47
N ILE A 108 12.30 15.95 -5.90
CA ILE A 108 13.54 15.16 -5.87
C ILE A 108 13.86 14.74 -4.44
N ASP A 109 13.84 15.68 -3.50
CA ASP A 109 14.29 15.45 -2.13
C ASP A 109 13.31 14.53 -1.38
N ALA A 110 12.00 14.69 -1.59
CA ALA A 110 10.98 13.74 -1.10
C ALA A 110 11.15 12.32 -1.69
N ARG A 111 11.53 12.20 -2.98
CA ARG A 111 11.85 10.91 -3.62
C ARG A 111 13.11 10.29 -3.02
N ALA A 112 14.15 11.08 -2.77
CA ALA A 112 15.38 10.62 -2.12
C ALA A 112 15.11 10.12 -0.69
N GLN A 113 14.36 10.89 0.10
CA GLN A 113 13.90 10.49 1.44
C GLN A 113 13.10 9.18 1.43
N ARG A 114 12.17 9.01 0.47
CA ARG A 114 11.43 7.74 0.30
C ARG A 114 12.36 6.57 -0.01
N GLY A 115 13.38 6.78 -0.84
CA GLY A 115 14.41 5.79 -1.15
C GLY A 115 15.21 5.34 0.08
N GLN A 116 15.68 6.30 0.89
CA GLN A 116 16.41 5.99 2.13
C GLN A 116 15.49 5.33 3.16
N ARG A 117 14.24 5.79 3.33
CA ARG A 117 13.25 5.13 4.22
C ARG A 117 13.02 3.67 3.82
N GLN A 118 12.95 3.36 2.52
CA GLN A 118 12.78 1.98 2.06
C GLN A 118 14.01 1.12 2.37
N ARG A 119 15.24 1.65 2.18
CA ARG A 119 16.48 0.96 2.56
C ARG A 119 16.51 0.66 4.05
N ASN A 120 16.29 1.67 4.90
CA ASN A 120 16.28 1.50 6.36
C ASN A 120 15.27 0.43 6.82
N VAL A 121 14.11 0.34 6.17
CA VAL A 121 13.11 -0.72 6.43
C VAL A 121 13.60 -2.09 5.96
N ASN A 122 14.16 -2.20 4.75
CA ASN A 122 14.72 -3.44 4.23
C ASN A 122 15.89 -3.97 5.09
N ASP A 123 16.76 -3.07 5.57
CA ASP A 123 17.87 -3.40 6.46
C ASP A 123 17.37 -3.90 7.82
N LEU A 124 16.31 -3.29 8.36
CA LEU A 124 15.70 -3.70 9.63
C LEU A 124 15.00 -5.07 9.52
N ILE A 125 14.30 -5.32 8.41
CA ILE A 125 13.73 -6.64 8.07
C ILE A 125 14.85 -7.68 7.97
N SER A 126 15.94 -7.35 7.28
CA SER A 126 17.09 -8.23 7.09
C SER A 126 17.78 -8.56 8.41
N LYS A 127 17.91 -7.60 9.34
CA LYS A 127 18.40 -7.84 10.71
C LYS A 127 17.49 -8.78 11.47
N PHE A 128 16.19 -8.47 11.55
CA PHE A 128 15.20 -9.32 12.25
C PHE A 128 15.19 -10.76 11.73
N GLN A 129 15.28 -10.97 10.41
CA GLN A 129 15.33 -12.30 9.81
C GLN A 129 16.64 -13.05 10.15
N ASN A 130 17.78 -12.36 10.23
CA ASN A 130 19.04 -12.97 10.68
C ASN A 130 19.03 -13.31 12.18
N ASP A 131 18.46 -12.43 13.01
CA ASP A 131 18.32 -12.66 14.46
C ASP A 131 17.41 -13.87 14.74
N LEU A 132 16.29 -13.99 14.00
CA LEU A 132 15.38 -15.12 14.07
C LEU A 132 16.07 -16.43 13.64
N LEU A 133 16.76 -16.44 12.50
CA LEU A 133 17.55 -17.60 12.05
C LEU A 133 18.64 -18.01 13.05
N ASN A 134 19.25 -17.07 13.76
CA ASN A 134 20.26 -17.36 14.78
C ASN A 134 19.63 -17.89 16.08
N ALA A 135 18.47 -17.37 16.47
CA ALA A 135 17.69 -17.91 17.60
C ALA A 135 17.24 -19.35 17.33
N GLU A 136 16.75 -19.66 16.12
CA GLU A 136 16.39 -21.03 15.71
C GLU A 136 17.58 -21.99 15.75
N LYS A 137 18.75 -21.60 15.20
CA LYS A 137 19.99 -22.39 15.29
C LYS A 137 20.41 -22.66 16.74
N GLY A 138 20.21 -21.70 17.64
CA GLY A 138 20.46 -21.85 19.08
C GLY A 138 19.47 -22.80 19.78
N LEU A 139 18.20 -22.75 19.40
CA LEU A 139 17.14 -23.60 19.96
C LEU A 139 17.20 -25.04 19.44
N GLY A 140 17.52 -25.25 18.15
CA GLY A 140 17.65 -26.59 17.56
C GLY A 140 18.63 -27.48 18.31
N LYS A 141 19.81 -26.93 18.64
CA LYS A 141 20.82 -27.63 19.46
C LYS A 141 20.28 -28.01 20.85
N LYS A 142 19.62 -27.07 21.54
CA LYS A 142 19.04 -27.29 22.89
C LYS A 142 17.93 -28.34 22.90
N ARG A 143 17.10 -28.41 21.84
CA ARG A 143 16.03 -29.42 21.72
C ARG A 143 16.61 -30.82 21.50
N TYR A 144 17.65 -30.96 20.67
CA TYR A 144 18.33 -32.24 20.46
C TYR A 144 19.01 -32.75 21.73
N THR A 145 19.76 -31.91 22.45
CA THR A 145 20.43 -32.31 23.70
C THR A 145 19.43 -32.72 24.79
N ASN A 146 18.25 -32.09 24.86
CA ASN A 146 17.23 -32.46 25.85
C ASN A 146 16.57 -33.81 25.50
N ILE A 147 16.36 -34.11 24.21
CA ILE A 147 15.87 -35.43 23.76
C ILE A 147 16.84 -36.55 24.15
N GLU A 148 18.14 -36.34 23.99
CA GLU A 148 19.14 -37.36 24.31
C GLU A 148 19.31 -37.55 25.82
N LEU A 149 19.21 -36.47 26.62
CA LEU A 149 19.20 -36.58 28.09
C LEU A 149 17.99 -37.36 28.61
N LEU A 150 16.80 -37.12 28.06
CA LEU A 150 15.58 -37.89 28.36
C LEU A 150 15.73 -39.36 27.94
N ARG A 151 16.32 -39.64 26.78
CA ARG A 151 16.60 -41.01 26.31
C ARG A 151 17.51 -41.76 27.29
N GLN A 152 18.58 -41.12 27.74
CA GLN A 152 19.55 -41.72 28.65
C GLN A 152 18.97 -41.95 30.05
N ASP A 153 18.20 -41.01 30.59
CA ASP A 153 17.52 -41.19 31.87
C ASP A 153 16.42 -42.28 31.79
N GLY A 154 15.70 -42.37 30.67
CA GLY A 154 14.77 -43.48 30.39
C GLY A 154 15.46 -44.85 30.41
N LEU A 155 16.58 -45.00 29.69
CA LEU A 155 17.39 -46.22 29.71
C LEU A 155 17.95 -46.55 31.11
N LYS A 156 18.36 -45.52 31.87
CA LYS A 156 18.85 -45.67 33.23
C LYS A 156 17.75 -46.16 34.18
N ARG A 157 16.54 -45.62 34.06
CA ARG A 157 15.35 -46.09 34.81
C ARG A 157 14.97 -47.52 34.46
N MET A 158 14.99 -47.90 33.18
CA MET A 158 14.78 -49.29 32.75
C MET A 158 15.80 -50.23 33.40
N ARG A 159 17.11 -49.95 33.29
CA ARG A 159 18.15 -50.81 33.86
C ARG A 159 18.03 -50.95 35.38
N LEU A 160 17.74 -49.86 36.10
CA LEU A 160 17.51 -49.88 37.55
C LEU A 160 16.20 -50.60 37.94
N HIS A 161 15.23 -50.71 37.04
CA HIS A 161 14.00 -51.47 37.27
C HIS A 161 14.21 -52.96 36.99
N GLU A 162 14.91 -53.31 35.92
CA GLU A 162 15.35 -54.66 35.57
C GLU A 162 16.26 -55.25 36.66
N GLU A 163 17.26 -54.50 37.13
CA GLU A 163 18.10 -54.86 38.28
C GLU A 163 17.27 -55.13 39.55
N LYS A 164 16.28 -54.28 39.84
CA LYS A 164 15.36 -54.48 40.97
C LYS A 164 14.46 -55.70 40.78
N ILE A 165 14.00 -56.00 39.58
CA ILE A 165 13.23 -57.21 39.27
C ILE A 165 14.10 -58.44 39.50
N LEU A 166 15.30 -58.49 38.91
CA LEU A 166 16.25 -59.60 39.08
C LEU A 166 16.59 -59.84 40.57
N ASN A 167 16.90 -58.77 41.31
CA ASN A 167 17.25 -58.85 42.73
C ASN A 167 16.03 -59.18 43.61
N ASN A 168 14.82 -58.80 43.21
CA ASN A 168 13.57 -59.23 43.86
C ASN A 168 13.25 -60.70 43.59
N SER A 169 13.38 -61.18 42.35
CA SER A 169 13.22 -62.61 42.02
C SER A 169 14.22 -63.48 42.77
N ASN A 170 15.48 -63.04 42.87
CA ASN A 170 16.52 -63.71 43.66
C ASN A 170 16.23 -63.69 45.17
N LYS A 171 15.46 -62.70 45.67
CA LYS A 171 14.89 -62.70 47.02
C LYS A 171 13.70 -63.64 47.18
N GLN A 172 12.77 -63.69 46.21
CA GLN A 172 11.60 -64.57 46.23
C GLN A 172 12.02 -66.05 46.30
N HIS A 173 13.02 -66.46 45.50
CA HIS A 173 13.62 -67.80 45.58
C HIS A 173 14.35 -68.11 46.89
N LYS A 174 14.52 -67.12 47.79
CA LYS A 174 15.15 -67.26 49.10
C LYS A 174 14.18 -67.00 50.27
N ALA A 175 12.91 -66.71 49.97
CA ALA A 175 11.87 -66.32 50.94
C ALA A 175 10.71 -67.34 51.05
N THR A 176 10.88 -68.55 50.50
CA THR A 176 9.98 -69.69 50.75
C THR A 176 10.21 -70.37 52.11
N THR A 177 11.02 -69.75 52.98
CA THR A 177 11.17 -70.03 54.41
C THR A 177 11.08 -68.72 55.20
N ALA A 178 10.60 -68.78 56.45
CA ALA A 178 10.34 -67.65 57.36
C ALA A 178 9.08 -66.78 57.08
N THR A 179 7.94 -67.38 57.44
CA THR A 179 6.75 -66.82 58.10
C THR A 179 6.67 -65.34 58.56
N GLU A 180 5.45 -64.79 58.40
CA GLU A 180 4.64 -64.03 59.39
C GLU A 180 4.66 -62.49 59.58
N ASN A 181 3.41 -61.96 59.53
CA ASN A 181 2.74 -61.03 60.46
C ASN A 181 2.69 -59.47 60.29
N ARG A 182 1.45 -58.99 60.46
CA ARG A 182 0.93 -57.67 60.95
C ARG A 182 1.09 -56.33 60.19
N LEU A 183 -0.01 -55.94 59.54
CA LEU A 183 -0.91 -54.79 59.88
C LEU A 183 -0.32 -53.37 60.20
N SER A 184 -0.71 -52.33 59.43
CA SER A 184 -1.52 -51.14 59.87
C SER A 184 -1.49 -49.93 58.90
N SER A 185 -2.50 -49.05 58.96
CA SER A 185 -2.71 -47.77 58.24
C SER A 185 -2.64 -46.56 59.24
N PRO A 186 -2.93 -45.25 58.95
CA PRO A 186 -3.74 -44.62 57.89
C PRO A 186 -3.29 -43.20 57.35
N SER A 187 -4.23 -42.45 56.76
CA SER A 187 -4.22 -41.07 56.18
C SER A 187 -4.30 -39.93 57.26
N PRO A 188 -4.42 -38.59 57.00
CA PRO A 188 -5.07 -37.86 55.88
C PRO A 188 -4.44 -36.50 55.38
N SER A 189 -5.23 -35.69 54.64
CA SER A 189 -4.99 -34.34 54.05
C SER A 189 -6.11 -33.34 54.49
N PRO A 190 -6.53 -32.20 53.84
CA PRO A 190 -5.97 -31.27 52.82
C PRO A 190 -6.22 -29.74 53.16
N SER A 191 -6.45 -28.85 52.13
CA SER A 191 -7.07 -27.47 52.17
C SER A 191 -6.15 -26.24 52.46
N THR A 192 -6.44 -24.92 52.29
CA THR A 192 -7.36 -24.03 51.47
C THR A 192 -7.19 -22.55 51.97
N SER A 193 -7.37 -21.39 51.29
CA SER A 193 -7.29 -20.89 49.88
C SER A 193 -7.44 -19.30 49.84
N LEU A 194 -7.79 -18.68 48.68
CA LEU A 194 -8.35 -17.30 48.45
C LEU A 194 -7.46 -16.02 48.38
N SER A 195 -8.06 -14.93 47.86
CA SER A 195 -7.53 -13.56 47.62
C SER A 195 -8.66 -12.51 47.75
N PRO A 196 -8.37 -11.18 47.86
CA PRO A 196 -9.08 -10.20 47.01
C PRO A 196 -8.22 -8.96 46.58
N SER A 197 -8.85 -7.85 46.16
CA SER A 197 -8.33 -6.81 45.24
C SER A 197 -8.60 -5.34 45.68
N SER A 198 -8.24 -4.37 44.82
CA SER A 198 -8.46 -2.89 44.88
C SER A 198 -7.54 -2.11 45.83
N THR A 199 -7.33 -0.77 45.71
CA THR A 199 -7.99 0.29 44.93
C THR A 199 -7.00 1.17 44.11
N ALA A 200 -7.44 2.31 43.57
CA ALA A 200 -6.62 3.39 42.99
C ALA A 200 -7.20 4.78 43.38
N THR A 201 -6.44 5.87 43.31
CA THR A 201 -6.87 7.23 43.74
C THR A 201 -6.41 8.37 42.82
N THR A 202 -7.19 9.45 42.82
CA THR A 202 -7.00 10.70 42.06
C THR A 202 -6.71 11.88 42.98
N THR A 203 -6.00 12.92 42.50
CA THR A 203 -5.79 14.20 43.21
C THR A 203 -5.78 15.37 42.22
N THR A 204 -6.35 16.52 42.64
CA THR A 204 -6.50 17.76 41.86
C THR A 204 -5.88 18.97 42.59
N LYS A 205 -5.55 20.05 41.84
CA LYS A 205 -5.29 21.49 42.21
C LYS A 205 -4.46 22.17 41.10
N SER A 206 -4.37 23.50 40.90
CA SER A 206 -5.36 24.61 40.86
C SER A 206 -4.62 25.97 40.68
N THR A 207 -5.19 26.95 39.95
CA THR A 207 -4.84 28.42 40.05
C THR A 207 -3.52 28.83 39.31
N THR A 208 -3.33 29.96 38.59
CA THR A 208 -4.02 31.28 38.44
C THR A 208 -3.79 31.95 37.06
N THR A 209 -4.78 32.74 36.58
CA THR A 209 -4.72 34.02 35.77
C THR A 209 -3.77 34.24 34.56
N ILE A 210 -4.34 34.69 33.43
CA ILE A 210 -3.92 35.94 32.75
C ILE A 210 -5.00 36.54 31.80
N ASP A 211 -5.88 35.72 31.23
CA ASP A 211 -6.73 36.09 30.08
C ASP A 211 -8.06 36.82 30.39
N ASP A 212 -8.01 38.00 31.01
CA ASP A 212 -9.19 38.88 31.20
C ASP A 212 -9.19 40.10 30.26
N PHE A 213 -8.76 39.88 29.01
CA PHE A 213 -8.82 40.88 27.93
C PHE A 213 -10.01 40.60 26.99
N PRO A 214 -10.98 41.52 26.84
CA PRO A 214 -12.13 41.33 25.96
C PRO A 214 -11.74 41.46 24.49
N LEU A 215 -11.38 40.33 23.86
CA LEU A 215 -11.08 40.26 22.43
C LEU A 215 -12.36 40.50 21.60
N PRO A 216 -12.33 41.39 20.59
CA PRO A 216 -13.50 41.66 19.74
C PRO A 216 -13.86 40.44 18.89
N SER A 217 -15.16 40.17 18.77
CA SER A 217 -15.75 39.01 18.09
C SER A 217 -15.68 39.10 16.55
N MET A 218 -14.45 39.10 16.01
CA MET A 218 -14.14 39.28 14.58
C MET A 218 -13.36 38.11 13.94
N LEU A 219 -13.48 36.90 14.49
CA LEU A 219 -13.08 35.66 13.84
C LEU A 219 -14.26 34.69 13.72
N GLN A 220 -15.08 34.88 12.68
CA GLN A 220 -16.02 33.86 12.26
C GLN A 220 -15.25 32.75 11.54
N PHE A 221 -14.80 31.76 12.31
CA PHE A 221 -14.16 30.57 11.77
C PHE A 221 -15.05 29.92 10.70
N PRO A 222 -14.51 29.49 9.55
CA PRO A 222 -15.26 28.64 8.64
C PRO A 222 -15.67 27.37 9.39
N PRO A 223 -16.87 26.81 9.13
CA PRO A 223 -17.33 25.62 9.83
C PRO A 223 -16.28 24.50 9.68
N PRO A 224 -15.98 23.74 10.75
CA PRO A 224 -14.95 22.71 10.70
C PRO A 224 -15.30 21.72 9.59
N MET A 225 -14.34 21.44 8.70
CA MET A 225 -14.54 20.47 7.63
C MET A 225 -14.87 19.10 8.24
N GLU A 226 -16.15 18.72 8.25
CA GLU A 226 -16.58 17.39 8.66
C GLU A 226 -15.86 16.36 7.80
N GLN A 227 -14.92 15.63 8.40
CA GLN A 227 -14.22 14.55 7.73
C GLN A 227 -15.18 13.35 7.61
N ARG A 228 -15.99 13.37 6.55
CA ARG A 228 -16.95 12.30 6.27
C ARG A 228 -16.20 11.00 5.97
N PHE A 229 -16.58 9.93 6.64
CA PHE A 229 -15.95 8.61 6.46
C PHE A 229 -16.78 7.75 5.51
N CYS A 230 -16.98 8.28 4.31
CA CYS A 230 -17.82 7.73 3.24
C CYS A 230 -17.09 6.62 2.45
N ALA A 231 -17.74 5.48 2.28
CA ALA A 231 -17.29 4.35 1.46
C ALA A 231 -18.38 3.91 0.48
N ILE A 232 -17.98 3.42 -0.69
CA ILE A 232 -18.85 2.78 -1.68
C ILE A 232 -18.69 1.26 -1.55
N LEU A 233 -19.79 0.57 -1.25
CA LEU A 233 -19.89 -0.88 -1.22
C LEU A 233 -20.38 -1.41 -2.57
N LYS A 234 -19.79 -2.52 -3.03
CA LYS A 234 -20.29 -3.33 -4.15
C LYS A 234 -20.69 -4.71 -3.65
N TYR A 235 -21.90 -5.14 -3.99
CA TYR A 235 -22.41 -6.48 -3.70
C TYR A 235 -23.06 -7.09 -4.95
N LYS A 236 -23.15 -8.43 -4.99
CA LYS A 236 -23.79 -9.16 -6.08
C LYS A 236 -25.31 -9.00 -5.98
N ASN A 237 -25.92 -8.49 -7.04
CA ASN A 237 -27.37 -8.46 -7.19
C ASN A 237 -27.89 -9.91 -7.40
N LYS A 238 -29.06 -10.23 -6.84
CA LYS A 238 -29.71 -11.53 -7.04
C LYS A 238 -31.22 -11.39 -6.91
N GLU A 239 -31.93 -11.77 -7.97
CA GLU A 239 -33.38 -11.92 -7.99
C GLU A 239 -33.89 -12.70 -6.76
N GLY A 240 -34.92 -12.15 -6.10
CA GLY A 240 -35.51 -12.69 -4.88
C GLY A 240 -34.71 -12.43 -3.59
N VAL A 241 -33.68 -11.56 -3.58
CA VAL A 241 -32.96 -11.14 -2.37
C VAL A 241 -32.88 -9.61 -2.31
N ASN A 242 -33.81 -8.99 -1.59
CA ASN A 242 -33.73 -7.57 -1.28
C ASN A 242 -32.57 -7.29 -0.30
N MET A 243 -31.87 -6.19 -0.55
CA MET A 243 -30.73 -5.71 0.25
C MET A 243 -31.04 -4.29 0.71
N ASP A 244 -31.96 -4.20 1.66
CA ASP A 244 -32.48 -2.93 2.15
C ASP A 244 -31.44 -2.20 3.02
N GLU A 245 -31.58 -0.88 3.15
CA GLU A 245 -30.65 0.00 3.87
C GLU A 245 -30.35 -0.50 5.30
N SER A 246 -31.38 -0.95 6.01
CA SER A 246 -31.28 -1.50 7.38
C SER A 246 -30.47 -2.80 7.45
N VAL A 247 -30.65 -3.70 6.47
CA VAL A 247 -29.91 -4.98 6.39
C VAL A 247 -28.44 -4.73 6.10
N LEU A 248 -28.15 -3.76 5.22
CA LEU A 248 -26.78 -3.35 4.91
C LEU A 248 -26.11 -2.66 6.12
N GLY A 249 -26.90 -1.99 6.95
CA GLY A 249 -26.52 -1.53 8.29
C GLY A 249 -26.08 -2.67 9.21
N GLU A 250 -26.96 -3.65 9.49
CA GLU A 250 -26.66 -4.82 10.36
C GLU A 250 -25.40 -5.58 9.89
N ILE A 251 -25.18 -5.66 8.57
CA ILE A 251 -23.97 -6.25 7.98
C ILE A 251 -22.71 -5.42 8.28
N MET A 252 -22.76 -4.09 8.19
CA MET A 252 -21.58 -3.23 8.24
C MET A 252 -21.23 -2.74 9.65
N GLU A 253 -22.20 -2.77 10.57
CA GLU A 253 -22.04 -2.36 11.97
C GLU A 253 -20.96 -3.18 12.73
N ILE A 254 -20.61 -4.38 12.25
CA ILE A 254 -19.51 -5.19 12.80
C ILE A 254 -18.14 -4.45 12.75
N PHE A 255 -17.94 -3.53 11.80
CA PHE A 255 -16.74 -2.69 11.75
C PHE A 255 -16.84 -1.46 12.69
N GLY A 256 -18.06 -1.11 13.09
CA GLY A 256 -18.43 -0.11 14.08
C GLY A 256 -19.53 0.84 13.59
N PRO A 257 -19.88 1.89 14.36
CA PRO A 257 -21.13 2.61 14.21
C PRO A 257 -21.19 3.46 12.93
N ILE A 258 -22.37 3.42 12.30
CA ILE A 258 -22.69 4.03 11.00
C ILE A 258 -23.53 5.29 11.23
N LYS A 259 -23.24 6.36 10.47
CA LYS A 259 -23.96 7.64 10.46
C LYS A 259 -25.12 7.62 9.46
N LYS A 260 -24.90 7.03 8.28
CA LYS A 260 -25.90 6.87 7.22
C LYS A 260 -25.50 5.75 6.24
N VAL A 261 -26.48 5.09 5.63
CA VAL A 261 -26.32 4.28 4.41
C VAL A 261 -27.21 4.89 3.32
N THR A 262 -26.85 4.81 2.05
CA THR A 262 -27.84 5.01 0.96
C THR A 262 -27.61 4.01 -0.16
N LEU A 263 -28.68 3.47 -0.73
CA LEU A 263 -28.60 2.60 -1.90
C LEU A 263 -28.36 3.43 -3.16
N LEU A 264 -27.56 2.89 -4.09
CA LEU A 264 -27.23 3.50 -5.38
C LEU A 264 -27.86 2.72 -6.53
N THR A 265 -27.73 3.25 -7.75
CA THR A 265 -28.06 2.56 -9.01
C THR A 265 -27.53 1.14 -9.02
N SER A 266 -28.31 0.19 -9.53
CA SER A 266 -27.97 -1.24 -9.55
C SER A 266 -27.96 -1.79 -10.97
N ASP A 267 -26.94 -2.58 -11.29
CA ASP A 267 -26.82 -3.37 -12.52
C ASP A 267 -27.53 -4.74 -12.33
N ASP A 268 -27.83 -5.43 -13.44
CA ASP A 268 -28.37 -6.82 -13.45
C ASP A 268 -27.52 -7.81 -12.64
N ARG A 269 -26.23 -7.52 -12.44
CA ARG A 269 -25.25 -8.40 -11.77
C ARG A 269 -24.74 -7.85 -10.45
N TYR A 270 -24.75 -6.53 -10.24
CA TYR A 270 -24.13 -5.88 -9.08
C TYR A 270 -24.94 -4.68 -8.65
N ALA A 271 -25.13 -4.55 -7.35
CA ALA A 271 -25.72 -3.38 -6.74
C ALA A 271 -24.67 -2.65 -5.89
N TYR A 272 -24.88 -1.35 -5.68
CA TYR A 272 -23.96 -0.47 -5.00
C TYR A 272 -24.69 0.32 -3.91
N ALA A 273 -23.94 0.74 -2.89
CA ALA A 273 -24.45 1.58 -1.82
C ALA A 273 -23.33 2.44 -1.25
N THR A 274 -23.65 3.61 -0.69
CA THR A 274 -22.71 4.37 0.14
C THR A 274 -22.97 4.09 1.62
N ILE A 275 -21.89 4.12 2.41
CA ILE A 275 -21.90 3.97 3.87
C ILE A 275 -21.04 5.09 4.45
N GLU A 276 -21.62 5.95 5.26
CA GLU A 276 -20.91 6.97 6.03
C GLU A 276 -20.72 6.47 7.47
N TYR A 277 -19.49 6.19 7.89
CA TYR A 277 -19.21 5.82 9.28
C TYR A 277 -19.10 7.06 10.19
N ILE A 278 -19.44 6.90 11.47
CA ILE A 278 -19.18 7.95 12.48
C ILE A 278 -17.67 8.08 12.74
N ASN A 279 -16.95 6.95 12.73
CA ASN A 279 -15.56 6.86 13.19
C ASN A 279 -14.57 6.49 12.08
N SER A 280 -13.51 7.29 11.92
CA SER A 280 -12.34 7.00 11.06
C SER A 280 -11.78 5.59 11.28
N SER A 281 -11.70 5.16 12.54
CA SER A 281 -11.21 3.83 12.94
C SER A 281 -12.08 2.68 12.42
N SER A 282 -13.39 2.86 12.32
CA SER A 282 -14.33 1.85 11.80
C SER A 282 -14.27 1.78 10.28
N PHE A 283 -14.24 2.94 9.63
CA PHE A 283 -14.02 3.08 8.20
C PHE A 283 -12.71 2.44 7.73
N HIS A 284 -11.58 2.67 8.43
CA HIS A 284 -10.30 2.03 8.10
C HIS A 284 -10.27 0.53 8.41
N LYS A 285 -11.05 0.01 9.39
CA LYS A 285 -11.24 -1.43 9.58
C LYS A 285 -11.98 -2.05 8.39
N ALA A 286 -13.09 -1.43 7.99
CA ALA A 286 -13.91 -1.90 6.87
C ALA A 286 -13.11 -1.92 5.56
N LEU A 287 -12.40 -0.82 5.22
CA LEU A 287 -11.55 -0.76 4.01
C LEU A 287 -10.38 -1.76 3.99
N LYS A 288 -9.95 -2.28 5.14
CA LYS A 288 -8.88 -3.28 5.23
C LYS A 288 -9.40 -4.73 5.16
N TYR A 289 -10.70 -4.95 5.31
CA TYR A 289 -11.28 -6.29 5.37
C TYR A 289 -11.41 -6.93 3.98
N ASP A 290 -11.12 -8.25 3.88
CA ASP A 290 -11.31 -9.01 2.64
C ASP A 290 -12.74 -9.57 2.53
N TYR A 291 -13.58 -8.82 1.80
CA TYR A 291 -14.96 -9.16 1.47
C TYR A 291 -15.14 -10.41 0.60
N SER A 292 -14.04 -11.00 0.08
CA SER A 292 -14.08 -12.36 -0.48
C SER A 292 -14.40 -13.42 0.60
N THR A 293 -14.12 -13.13 1.86
CA THR A 293 -14.35 -14.02 3.01
C THR A 293 -15.51 -13.56 3.89
N SER A 294 -16.46 -14.45 4.19
CA SER A 294 -17.59 -14.14 5.09
C SER A 294 -17.31 -14.44 6.58
N LEU A 295 -16.02 -14.50 6.95
CA LEU A 295 -15.57 -14.97 8.27
C LEU A 295 -15.98 -14.03 9.42
N ALA A 296 -15.95 -12.71 9.22
CA ALA A 296 -16.39 -11.73 10.23
C ALA A 296 -17.88 -11.84 10.62
N TRP A 297 -18.68 -12.54 9.83
CA TRP A 297 -20.12 -12.73 10.06
C TRP A 297 -20.46 -14.15 10.53
N ASP A 298 -19.49 -14.97 10.94
CA ASP A 298 -19.82 -16.31 11.43
C ASP A 298 -20.71 -16.28 12.68
N GLY A 299 -21.63 -17.24 12.79
CA GLY A 299 -22.71 -17.24 13.78
C GLY A 299 -23.81 -16.18 13.60
N THR A 300 -23.64 -15.16 12.75
CA THR A 300 -24.66 -14.10 12.56
C THR A 300 -25.76 -14.50 11.58
N ARG A 301 -26.96 -13.95 11.78
CA ARG A 301 -28.10 -14.11 10.83
C ARG A 301 -27.74 -13.64 9.42
N VAL A 302 -27.00 -12.53 9.33
CA VAL A 302 -26.66 -11.87 8.07
C VAL A 302 -25.54 -12.54 7.29
N LYS A 303 -24.87 -13.59 7.81
CA LYS A 303 -23.75 -14.29 7.13
C LYS A 303 -24.03 -14.64 5.66
N LYS A 304 -25.25 -15.12 5.36
CA LYS A 304 -25.68 -15.46 4.00
C LYS A 304 -25.73 -14.24 3.08
N LEU A 305 -26.16 -13.09 3.59
CA LEU A 305 -26.26 -11.83 2.86
C LEU A 305 -24.87 -11.17 2.72
N ALA A 306 -24.07 -11.18 3.78
CA ALA A 306 -22.67 -10.75 3.75
C ALA A 306 -21.81 -11.54 2.75
N SER A 307 -22.17 -12.80 2.43
CA SER A 307 -21.49 -13.58 1.38
C SER A 307 -21.68 -13.05 -0.06
N LEU A 308 -22.61 -12.10 -0.26
CA LEU A 308 -22.84 -11.43 -1.55
C LEU A 308 -21.99 -10.17 -1.72
N LEU A 309 -21.33 -9.67 -0.67
CA LEU A 309 -20.40 -8.55 -0.74
C LEU A 309 -19.19 -8.87 -1.62
N ARG A 310 -18.61 -7.87 -2.30
CA ARG A 310 -17.46 -8.09 -3.21
C ARG A 310 -16.31 -7.13 -3.00
N SER A 311 -16.59 -5.87 -2.67
CA SER A 311 -15.53 -4.88 -2.38
C SER A 311 -16.10 -3.66 -1.68
N LEU A 312 -15.30 -3.06 -0.80
CA LEU A 312 -15.52 -1.71 -0.29
C LEU A 312 -14.42 -0.79 -0.84
N VAL A 313 -14.80 0.39 -1.33
CA VAL A 313 -13.89 1.41 -1.88
C VAL A 313 -14.13 2.72 -1.14
N LYS A 314 -13.09 3.53 -0.91
CA LYS A 314 -13.29 4.88 -0.34
C LYS A 314 -14.09 5.75 -1.31
N SER A 315 -15.11 6.45 -0.82
CA SER A 315 -15.74 7.54 -1.56
C SER A 315 -14.74 8.70 -1.69
N ASN A 316 -14.55 9.18 -2.91
CA ASN A 316 -13.83 10.42 -3.15
C ASN A 316 -14.84 11.57 -3.08
N ASP A 317 -15.06 12.09 -1.87
CA ASP A 317 -15.96 13.23 -1.61
C ASP A 317 -15.39 14.52 -2.21
N ASN A 318 -15.55 14.65 -3.54
CA ASN A 318 -15.35 15.86 -4.34
C ASN A 318 -16.59 16.14 -5.22
N LEU A 319 -17.74 15.55 -4.87
CA LEU A 319 -19.05 15.89 -5.43
C LEU A 319 -19.83 16.70 -4.40
N ARG A 320 -19.88 17.99 -4.71
CA ARG A 320 -20.75 19.01 -4.12
C ARG A 320 -22.21 18.68 -4.49
N GLU A 321 -23.17 19.18 -3.72
CA GLU A 321 -24.58 18.87 -3.93
C GLU A 321 -25.13 19.39 -5.27
N GLU A 322 -26.17 18.68 -5.74
CA GLU A 322 -26.99 18.90 -6.96
C GLU A 322 -26.33 18.81 -8.34
N GLY A 323 -27.01 18.10 -9.26
CA GLY A 323 -27.22 18.65 -10.60
C GLY A 323 -26.81 17.79 -11.80
N THR A 324 -25.69 17.07 -11.77
CA THR A 324 -25.16 16.39 -12.97
C THR A 324 -24.57 15.01 -12.71
N THR A 325 -25.00 14.03 -13.51
CA THR A 325 -24.45 12.67 -13.50
C THR A 325 -23.17 12.58 -14.34
N GLU A 326 -22.02 13.02 -13.80
CA GLU A 326 -20.72 12.83 -14.46
C GLU A 326 -20.42 11.33 -14.63
N LYS A 327 -20.43 10.86 -15.88
CA LYS A 327 -20.46 9.44 -16.25
C LYS A 327 -19.05 8.85 -16.27
N SER A 328 -18.45 8.77 -15.08
CA SER A 328 -17.05 8.43 -14.86
C SER A 328 -16.66 7.00 -15.31
N TRP A 329 -16.30 6.86 -16.59
CA TRP A 329 -15.88 5.59 -17.19
C TRP A 329 -14.59 4.99 -16.61
N THR A 330 -13.74 5.79 -15.97
CA THR A 330 -12.46 5.34 -15.39
C THR A 330 -12.15 6.02 -14.05
N ASN A 331 -11.21 5.44 -13.30
CA ASN A 331 -10.64 6.02 -12.08
C ASN A 331 -9.72 7.24 -12.31
N SER A 332 -9.65 7.78 -13.55
CA SER A 332 -8.78 8.90 -13.90
C SER A 332 -9.59 10.06 -14.47
N THR A 333 -9.67 11.15 -13.70
CA THR A 333 -10.39 12.39 -14.08
C THR A 333 -9.93 12.97 -15.42
N ILE A 334 -8.65 12.79 -15.77
CA ILE A 334 -8.10 13.23 -17.06
C ILE A 334 -8.63 12.38 -18.21
N VAL A 335 -8.70 11.06 -18.03
CA VAL A 335 -9.20 10.13 -19.06
C VAL A 335 -10.71 10.31 -19.24
N ASN A 336 -11.46 10.53 -18.17
CA ASN A 336 -12.90 10.81 -18.25
C ASN A 336 -13.17 12.07 -19.08
N LYS A 337 -12.45 13.18 -18.84
CA LYS A 337 -12.60 14.40 -19.66
C LYS A 337 -12.23 14.22 -21.13
N VAL A 338 -11.24 13.37 -21.44
CA VAL A 338 -10.92 13.02 -22.84
C VAL A 338 -12.05 12.20 -23.47
N LEU A 339 -12.67 11.28 -22.73
CA LEU A 339 -13.80 10.48 -23.19
C LEU A 339 -15.09 11.31 -23.34
N GLU A 340 -15.35 12.26 -22.44
CA GLU A 340 -16.49 13.19 -22.54
C GLU A 340 -16.38 14.05 -23.80
N ASN A 341 -15.21 14.65 -24.04
CA ASN A 341 -14.94 15.43 -25.26
C ASN A 341 -15.08 14.56 -26.54
N TYR A 342 -14.65 13.30 -26.49
CA TYR A 342 -14.78 12.38 -27.61
C TYR A 342 -16.24 11.98 -27.88
N VAL A 343 -17.02 11.68 -26.84
CA VAL A 343 -18.44 11.34 -26.98
C VAL A 343 -19.23 12.53 -27.52
N GLY A 344 -18.95 13.75 -27.06
CA GLY A 344 -19.57 14.97 -27.60
C GLY A 344 -19.30 15.16 -29.10
N SER A 345 -18.03 15.04 -29.52
CA SER A 345 -17.68 15.17 -30.95
C SER A 345 -18.26 14.04 -31.82
N VAL A 346 -18.56 12.86 -31.26
CA VAL A 346 -19.29 11.81 -31.97
C VAL A 346 -20.78 12.15 -32.13
N SER A 347 -21.46 12.70 -31.11
CA SER A 347 -22.86 13.14 -31.24
C SER A 347 -23.03 14.25 -32.28
N ASP A 348 -22.17 15.27 -32.26
CA ASP A 348 -22.31 16.44 -33.15
C ASP A 348 -22.16 16.08 -34.64
N ASN A 349 -21.28 15.12 -34.95
CA ASN A 349 -21.12 14.59 -36.31
C ASN A 349 -22.32 13.74 -36.77
N THR A 350 -23.08 13.11 -35.86
CA THR A 350 -24.29 12.36 -36.25
C THR A 350 -25.50 13.27 -36.53
N ALA A 351 -25.61 14.41 -35.85
CA ALA A 351 -26.69 15.38 -36.08
C ALA A 351 -26.57 16.10 -37.44
N SER A 352 -25.35 16.27 -37.95
CA SER A 352 -25.07 17.01 -39.19
C SER A 352 -25.25 16.17 -40.48
N SER A 353 -25.76 14.94 -40.37
CA SER A 353 -25.89 13.98 -41.48
C SER A 353 -27.35 13.65 -41.84
N THR A 354 -28.32 14.40 -41.30
CA THR A 354 -29.77 14.21 -41.51
C THR A 354 -30.51 15.53 -41.74
N ALA A 355 -29.97 16.37 -42.63
CA ALA A 355 -30.56 17.60 -43.15
C ALA A 355 -30.32 17.69 -44.66
#